data_AF-A0A349PCC7-F1
#
_entry.id   AF-A0A349PCC7-F1
#
_cell.length_a   1.000
_cell.length_b   1.000
_cell.length_c   1.000
_cell.angle_alpha   90.00
_cell.angle_beta   90.00
_cell.angle_gamma   90.00
#
_symmetry.space_group_name_H-M   'P 1'
#
loop_
_entity.id
_entity.type
_entity.pdbx_description
1 polymer ?
#
loop_
_entity_poly.entity_id
_entity_poly.type
_entity_poly.pdbx_seq_one_letter_code
_entity_poly.pdbx_strand_id
1 'polypeptide(L)'
;MVRASAFALAAVFFCACSGSRVGTTNGSAVVFQKQTFKLLKTPDPEFEAAMEGLLSSSYEAAAKNHAGDRPMDIGFTYSMSPRGAVYPFSEIEVSCIIQERHAKSHGPELCGDLFRQLGVKVKRALSGR
;
A
#
# COMPACT_ATOMS: atom_id res chain seq x y z
N MET A 1 31.52 -50.48 42.39
CA MET A 1 31.45 -49.25 43.22
C MET A 1 32.26 -48.16 42.55
N VAL A 2 31.87 -46.89 42.78
CA VAL A 2 32.31 -45.62 42.18
C VAL A 2 31.54 -45.18 40.93
N ARG A 3 30.56 -44.30 41.20
CA ARG A 3 29.89 -43.36 40.30
C ARG A 3 30.79 -42.13 40.08
N ALA A 4 30.65 -41.46 38.91
CA ALA A 4 30.93 -40.04 38.59
C ALA A 4 31.42 -39.98 37.12
N SER A 5 31.08 -39.06 36.23
CA SER A 5 30.28 -37.83 36.25
C SER A 5 29.95 -37.44 34.81
N ALA A 6 28.95 -36.57 34.67
CA ALA A 6 28.37 -36.00 33.46
C ALA A 6 29.35 -35.36 32.46
N PHE A 7 28.95 -35.28 31.18
CA PHE A 7 28.87 -34.01 30.43
C PHE A 7 27.92 -34.19 29.23
N ALA A 8 26.79 -33.49 29.29
CA ALA A 8 25.86 -33.34 28.18
C ALA A 8 26.44 -32.34 27.17
N LEU A 9 26.50 -32.72 25.89
CA LEU A 9 26.81 -31.81 24.79
C LEU A 9 25.68 -31.88 23.78
N ALA A 10 24.68 -31.03 24.02
CA ALA A 10 23.63 -30.70 23.07
C ALA A 10 24.27 -29.89 21.94
N ALA A 11 24.50 -30.52 20.80
CA ALA A 11 24.89 -29.83 19.57
C ALA A 11 23.64 -29.12 19.02
N VAL A 12 23.56 -27.82 19.32
CA VAL A 12 22.57 -26.90 18.77
C VAL A 12 22.77 -26.84 17.24
N PHE A 13 21.77 -27.34 16.51
CA PHE A 13 21.57 -27.08 15.09
C PHE A 13 21.34 -25.57 14.90
N PHE A 14 22.42 -24.80 14.75
CA PHE A 14 22.34 -23.47 14.16
C PHE A 14 22.14 -23.64 12.65
N CYS A 15 20.87 -23.73 12.23
CA CYS A 15 20.47 -23.43 10.86
C CYS A 15 20.85 -21.98 10.56
N ALA A 16 22.05 -21.79 10.02
CA ALA A 16 22.47 -20.55 9.40
C ALA A 16 21.62 -20.37 8.13
N CYS A 17 20.54 -19.60 8.24
CA CYS A 17 19.87 -19.02 7.08
C CYS A 17 20.81 -17.96 6.47
N SER A 18 21.84 -18.40 5.75
CA SER A 18 22.57 -17.56 4.80
C SER A 18 21.66 -17.27 3.61
N GLY A 19 20.67 -16.41 3.84
CA GLY A 19 19.95 -15.75 2.77
C GLY A 19 20.92 -14.82 2.07
N SER A 20 21.45 -15.26 0.92
CA SER A 20 22.13 -14.38 -0.03
C SER A 20 21.23 -13.16 -0.25
N ARG A 21 21.60 -12.00 0.30
CA ARG A 21 20.99 -10.74 -0.10
C ARG A 21 21.37 -10.55 -1.55
N VAL A 22 20.48 -10.97 -2.45
CA VAL A 22 20.55 -10.60 -3.86
C VAL A 22 20.48 -9.08 -3.87
N GLY A 23 21.66 -8.46 -3.99
CA GLY A 23 21.82 -7.03 -4.16
C GLY A 23 21.20 -6.66 -5.49
N THR A 24 19.88 -6.48 -5.50
CA THR A 24 19.24 -5.80 -6.59
C THR A 24 19.33 -4.31 -6.30
N THR A 25 19.95 -3.58 -7.20
CA THR A 25 19.89 -2.11 -7.30
C THR A 25 18.47 -1.65 -7.68
N ASN A 26 17.45 -2.15 -6.97
CA ASN A 26 16.08 -1.71 -7.09
C ASN A 26 15.86 -0.60 -6.07
N GLY A 27 15.73 0.63 -6.56
CA GLY A 27 15.45 1.81 -5.73
C GLY A 27 14.30 1.58 -4.77
N SER A 28 14.34 2.29 -3.63
CA SER A 28 13.35 2.16 -2.56
C SER A 28 11.93 2.54 -3.06
N ALA A 29 10.89 2.00 -2.42
CA ALA A 29 9.53 2.50 -2.61
C ALA A 29 9.35 3.74 -1.74
N VAL A 30 8.84 4.83 -2.34
CA VAL A 30 8.62 6.10 -1.64
C VAL A 30 7.15 6.48 -1.72
N VAL A 31 6.63 7.05 -0.63
CA VAL A 31 5.34 7.74 -0.67
C VAL A 31 5.56 9.05 -1.41
N PHE A 32 5.14 9.10 -2.66
CA PHE A 32 5.36 10.26 -3.53
C PHE A 32 4.39 11.40 -3.20
N GLN A 33 3.11 11.05 -3.02
CA GLN A 33 2.06 12.01 -2.76
C GLN A 33 0.98 11.40 -1.88
N LYS A 34 0.37 12.22 -1.03
CA LYS A 34 -0.77 11.86 -0.19
C LYS A 34 -1.94 12.79 -0.50
N GLN A 35 -3.14 12.24 -0.45
CA GLN A 35 -4.35 13.05 -0.54
C GLN A 35 -5.41 12.57 0.44
N THR A 36 -6.01 13.52 1.14
CA THR A 36 -7.11 13.28 2.06
C THR A 36 -8.45 13.47 1.35
N PHE A 37 -9.36 12.52 1.53
CA PHE A 37 -10.73 12.58 1.05
C PHE A 37 -11.67 12.62 2.23
N LYS A 38 -12.56 13.62 2.23
CA LYS A 38 -13.63 13.73 3.21
C LYS A 38 -14.77 12.81 2.83
N LEU A 39 -15.29 12.10 3.84
CA LEU A 39 -16.34 11.10 3.69
C LEU A 39 -17.58 11.54 4.51
N LEU A 40 -18.47 10.59 4.80
CA LEU A 40 -19.64 10.81 5.64
C LEU A 40 -19.25 10.88 7.12
N LYS A 41 -19.90 11.76 7.86
CA LYS A 41 -19.81 11.81 9.33
C LYS A 41 -20.75 10.82 10.01
N THR A 42 -21.67 10.26 9.23
CA THR A 42 -22.62 9.24 9.66
C THR A 42 -22.16 7.88 9.14
N PRO A 43 -22.34 6.81 9.93
CA PRO A 43 -22.04 5.46 9.48
C PRO A 43 -22.82 5.08 8.24
N ASP A 44 -22.12 4.48 7.28
CA ASP A 44 -22.72 4.02 6.04
C ASP A 44 -22.04 2.73 5.57
N PRO A 45 -22.56 1.57 5.99
CA PRO A 45 -21.95 0.28 5.69
C PRO A 45 -21.83 -0.01 4.19
N GLU A 46 -22.77 0.46 3.37
CA GLU A 46 -22.73 0.25 1.93
C GLU A 46 -21.61 1.07 1.28
N PHE A 47 -21.43 2.31 1.73
CA PHE A 47 -20.33 3.15 1.27
C PHE A 47 -18.97 2.59 1.68
N GLU A 48 -18.86 2.21 2.94
CA GLU A 48 -17.63 1.66 3.53
C GLU A 48 -17.22 0.37 2.82
N ALA A 49 -18.17 -0.51 2.51
CA ALA A 49 -17.92 -1.73 1.72
C ALA A 49 -17.51 -1.42 0.27
N ALA A 50 -18.03 -0.34 -0.33
CA ALA A 50 -17.68 0.05 -1.70
C ALA A 50 -16.29 0.72 -1.82
N MET A 51 -15.76 1.29 -0.73
CA MET A 51 -14.56 2.14 -0.74
C MET A 51 -13.34 1.44 -1.35
N GLU A 52 -13.09 0.19 -0.97
CA GLU A 52 -11.99 -0.62 -1.51
C GLU A 52 -12.10 -0.77 -3.03
N GLY A 53 -13.31 -1.05 -3.54
CA GLY A 53 -13.57 -1.15 -4.98
C GLY A 53 -13.38 0.18 -5.73
N LEU A 54 -13.76 1.31 -5.12
CA LEU A 54 -13.52 2.64 -5.69
C LEU A 54 -12.02 2.93 -5.81
N LEU A 55 -11.24 2.55 -4.80
CA LEU A 55 -9.77 2.66 -4.79
C LEU A 55 -9.12 1.74 -5.81
N SER A 56 -9.41 0.43 -5.77
CA SER A 56 -8.82 -0.55 -6.70
C SER A 56 -9.09 -0.18 -8.15
N SER A 57 -10.33 0.16 -8.49
CA SER A 57 -10.67 0.55 -9.86
C SER A 57 -10.03 1.88 -10.29
N SER A 58 -9.67 2.76 -9.36
CA SER A 58 -8.96 4.02 -9.67
C SER A 58 -7.47 3.77 -9.87
N TYR A 59 -6.91 2.88 -9.05
CA TYR A 59 -5.56 2.37 -9.21
C TYR A 59 -5.38 1.65 -10.55
N GLU A 60 -6.24 0.68 -10.88
CA GLU A 60 -6.17 -0.08 -12.13
C GLU A 60 -6.22 0.83 -13.37
N ALA A 61 -7.08 1.84 -13.34
CA ALA A 61 -7.21 2.78 -14.43
C ALA A 61 -5.98 3.69 -14.55
N ALA A 62 -5.43 4.22 -13.45
CA ALA A 62 -4.20 5.01 -13.47
C ALA A 62 -2.99 4.15 -13.91
N ALA A 63 -2.88 2.92 -13.40
CA ALA A 63 -1.87 1.95 -13.79
C ALA A 63 -1.93 1.67 -15.29
N LYS A 64 -3.12 1.41 -15.83
CA LYS A 64 -3.32 1.18 -17.26
C LYS A 64 -2.93 2.40 -18.10
N ASN A 65 -3.33 3.60 -17.68
CA ASN A 65 -3.08 4.84 -18.43
C ASN A 65 -1.59 5.22 -18.50
N HIS A 66 -0.82 4.91 -17.46
CA HIS A 66 0.56 5.43 -17.32
C HIS A 66 1.64 4.34 -17.31
N ALA A 67 1.29 3.09 -17.04
CA ALA A 67 2.22 1.95 -16.96
C ALA A 67 1.84 0.79 -17.90
N GLY A 68 0.72 0.90 -18.63
CA GLY A 68 0.21 -0.14 -19.51
C GLY A 68 -0.02 -1.45 -18.75
N ASP A 69 0.46 -2.56 -19.32
CA ASP A 69 0.30 -3.90 -18.74
C ASP A 69 1.36 -4.25 -17.68
N ARG A 70 2.29 -3.33 -17.36
CA ARG A 70 3.42 -3.59 -16.44
C ARG A 70 3.57 -2.55 -15.32
N PRO A 71 2.54 -2.29 -14.50
CA PRO A 71 2.65 -1.39 -13.35
C PRO A 71 3.69 -1.80 -12.31
N MET A 72 4.08 -3.09 -12.29
CA MET A 72 5.15 -3.59 -11.41
C MET A 72 6.54 -3.08 -11.79
N ASP A 73 6.78 -2.69 -13.05
CA ASP A 73 8.09 -2.19 -13.50
C ASP A 73 8.42 -0.83 -12.87
N ILE A 74 7.39 -0.02 -12.66
CA ILE A 74 7.47 1.30 -12.01
C ILE A 74 7.29 1.24 -10.49
N GLY A 75 6.98 0.05 -9.94
CA GLY A 75 6.72 -0.16 -8.52
C GLY A 75 5.56 0.69 -7.99
N PHE A 76 4.52 0.91 -8.81
CA PHE A 76 3.36 1.70 -8.43
C PHE A 76 2.41 0.88 -7.55
N THR A 77 2.04 1.45 -6.40
CA THR A 77 1.03 0.90 -5.50
C THR A 77 0.39 2.03 -4.69
N TYR A 78 -0.57 1.71 -3.83
CA TYR A 78 -1.20 2.66 -2.95
C TYR A 78 -1.38 2.07 -1.54
N SER A 79 -1.58 2.96 -0.57
CA SER A 79 -2.11 2.58 0.73
C SER A 79 -3.23 3.53 1.13
N MET A 80 -4.20 3.02 1.90
CA MET A 80 -5.28 3.80 2.49
C MET A 80 -5.18 3.70 4.01
N SER A 81 -5.36 4.83 4.68
CA SER A 81 -5.47 4.88 6.13
C SER A 81 -6.63 5.77 6.55
N PRO A 82 -7.44 5.38 7.56
CA PRO A 82 -8.47 6.26 8.09
C PRO A 82 -7.84 7.46 8.80
N ARG A 83 -8.52 8.60 8.73
CA ARG A 83 -8.18 9.85 9.43
C ARG A 83 -9.41 10.32 10.21
N GLY A 84 -9.17 10.80 11.44
CA GLY A 84 -10.24 11.24 12.33
C GLY A 84 -10.85 10.09 13.14
N ALA A 85 -12.17 10.07 13.31
CA ALA A 85 -12.85 9.03 14.06
C ALA A 85 -12.64 7.67 13.35
N VAL A 86 -12.25 6.66 14.13
CA VAL A 86 -12.01 5.29 13.61
C VAL A 86 -13.29 4.70 13.03
N TYR A 87 -14.44 5.09 13.57
CA TYR A 87 -15.76 4.78 13.02
C TYR A 87 -16.77 5.88 13.39
N PRO A 88 -17.57 6.38 12.43
CA PRO A 88 -17.43 6.14 10.98
C PRO A 88 -16.18 6.83 10.42
N PHE A 89 -15.66 6.35 9.28
CA PHE A 89 -14.52 6.99 8.62
C PHE A 89 -14.92 8.39 8.18
N SER A 90 -14.55 9.42 8.95
CA SER A 90 -14.84 10.82 8.58
C SER A 90 -13.98 11.28 7.42
N GLU A 91 -12.76 10.77 7.35
CA GLU A 91 -11.76 11.09 6.36
C GLU A 91 -10.89 9.86 6.09
N ILE A 92 -10.34 9.76 4.88
CA ILE A 92 -9.30 8.79 4.54
C ILE A 92 -8.11 9.52 3.94
N GLU A 93 -6.91 9.07 4.26
CA GLU A 93 -5.67 9.48 3.62
C GLU A 93 -5.23 8.35 2.69
N VAL A 94 -5.10 8.67 1.41
CA VAL A 94 -4.62 7.75 0.38
C VAL A 94 -3.21 8.19 -0.01
N SER A 95 -2.26 7.27 0.11
CA SER A 95 -0.87 7.47 -0.28
C SER A 95 -0.63 6.82 -1.64
N CYS A 96 -0.10 7.59 -2.59
CA CYS A 96 0.46 7.09 -3.84
C CYS A 96 1.91 6.71 -3.61
N ILE A 97 2.26 5.45 -3.85
CA ILE A 97 3.58 4.89 -3.59
C ILE A 97 4.17 4.46 -4.93
N ILE A 98 5.40 4.86 -5.21
CA ILE A 98 6.09 4.52 -6.45
C ILE A 98 7.55 4.21 -6.13
N GLN A 99 8.22 3.48 -7.01
CA GLN A 99 9.65 3.33 -6.90
C GLN A 99 10.38 4.65 -7.12
N GLU A 100 11.34 4.95 -6.26
CA GLU A 100 12.09 6.21 -6.21
C GLU A 100 12.69 6.61 -7.57
N ARG A 101 13.21 5.63 -8.32
CA ARG A 101 13.80 5.84 -9.65
C ARG A 101 12.80 6.37 -10.70
N HIS A 102 11.51 6.13 -10.50
CA HIS A 102 10.41 6.55 -11.39
C HIS A 102 9.60 7.71 -10.82
N ALA A 103 9.83 8.09 -9.56
CA ALA A 103 9.04 9.10 -8.85
C ALA A 103 9.03 10.46 -9.57
N LYS A 104 10.19 10.92 -10.06
CA LYS A 104 10.27 12.22 -10.75
C LYS A 104 9.62 12.23 -12.13
N SER A 105 9.75 11.13 -12.89
CA SER A 105 9.29 11.09 -14.28
C SER A 105 7.82 10.70 -14.41
N HIS A 106 7.33 9.78 -13.58
CA HIS A 106 5.96 9.28 -13.66
C HIS A 106 5.08 9.73 -12.50
N GLY A 107 5.66 10.04 -11.34
CA GLY A 107 4.92 10.33 -10.11
C GLY A 107 3.84 11.40 -10.26
N PRO A 108 4.13 12.60 -10.79
CA PRO A 108 3.14 13.69 -10.88
C PRO A 108 1.88 13.30 -11.67
N GLU A 109 2.06 12.74 -12.87
CA GLU A 109 0.94 12.38 -13.74
C GLU A 109 0.19 11.17 -13.18
N LEU A 110 0.92 10.15 -12.75
CA LEU A 110 0.35 8.88 -12.33
C LEU A 110 -0.41 9.00 -11.00
N CYS A 111 0.18 9.66 -10.00
CA CYS A 111 -0.50 9.92 -8.73
C CYS A 111 -1.64 10.94 -8.92
N GLY A 112 -1.44 11.95 -9.76
CA GLY A 112 -2.48 12.91 -10.12
C GLY A 112 -3.69 12.23 -10.74
N ASP A 113 -3.49 11.27 -11.65
CA ASP A 113 -4.58 10.53 -12.28
C ASP A 113 -5.31 9.63 -11.28
N LEU A 114 -4.57 8.89 -10.44
CA LEU A 114 -5.16 8.09 -9.35
C LEU A 114 -6.11 8.95 -8.50
N PHE A 115 -5.64 10.09 -8.00
CA PHE A 115 -6.44 10.92 -7.11
C PHE A 115 -7.60 11.63 -7.80
N ARG A 116 -7.41 12.04 -9.06
CA ARG A 116 -8.48 12.62 -9.88
C ARG A 116 -9.61 11.60 -10.09
N GLN A 117 -9.27 10.38 -10.48
CA GLN A 117 -10.24 9.31 -10.70
C GLN A 117 -10.96 8.93 -9.41
N LEU A 118 -10.21 8.76 -8.32
CA LEU A 118 -10.78 8.45 -7.02
C LEU A 118 -11.72 9.57 -6.55
N GLY A 119 -11.31 10.83 -6.68
CA GLY A 119 -12.12 11.99 -6.29
C GLY A 119 -13.47 12.06 -7.01
N VAL A 120 -13.50 11.78 -8.31
CA VAL A 120 -14.75 11.70 -9.08
C VAL A 120 -15.65 10.58 -8.56
N LYS A 121 -15.08 9.39 -8.32
CA LYS A 121 -15.83 8.21 -7.86
C LYS A 121 -16.37 8.38 -6.45
N VAL A 122 -15.55 8.87 -5.52
CA VAL A 122 -15.96 9.17 -4.15
C VAL A 122 -17.06 10.24 -4.15
N LYS A 123 -16.88 11.35 -4.89
CA LYS A 123 -17.90 12.39 -4.97
C LYS A 123 -19.22 11.85 -5.52
N ARG A 124 -19.19 11.00 -6.56
CA ARG A 124 -20.40 10.37 -7.11
C ARG A 124 -21.06 9.44 -6.10
N ALA A 125 -20.30 8.59 -5.42
CA ALA A 125 -20.81 7.67 -4.41
C ALA A 125 -21.39 8.38 -3.18
N LEU A 126 -20.89 9.57 -2.86
CA LEU A 126 -21.42 10.42 -1.79
C LEU A 126 -22.66 11.23 -2.21
N SER A 127 -22.77 11.64 -3.48
CA SER A 127 -23.90 12.46 -3.95
C SER A 127 -25.22 11.68 -4.06
N GLY A 128 -25.16 10.34 -4.01
CA GLY A 128 -26.35 9.48 -3.99
C GLY A 128 -26.91 9.21 -2.60
N ARG A 129 -26.45 9.96 -1.58
CA ARG A 129 -26.74 9.77 -0.16
C ARG A 129 -27.12 11.11 0.47
#